data_AF-A0AAD9UJ15-F1
#
_entry.id   AF-A0AAD9UJ15-F1
#
_cell.length_a   1.000
_cell.length_b   1.000
_cell.length_c   1.000
_cell.angle_alpha   90.00
_cell.angle_beta   90.00
_cell.angle_gamma   90.00
#
_symmetry.space_group_name_H-M   'P 1'
#
loop_
_entity.id
_entity.type
_entity.pdbx_description
1 polymer ?
#
loop_
_entity_poly.entity_id
_entity_poly.type
_entity_poly.pdbx_seq_one_letter_code
_entity_poly.pdbx_strand_id
1 'polypeptide(L)'
;MEPRRRQSVQLIAPTNNHSWEVGSVTQAWKDAKIVTIYKKGDRTYCGNYRGTSLLSIAGKIFARILLNKAHNTRGSSGDTMWLQR
;
A
#
# COMPACT_ATOMS: atom_id res chain seq x y z
N MET A 1 -8.57 -38.54 -6.43
CA MET A 1 -9.14 -37.30 -5.83
C MET A 1 -7.97 -36.41 -5.47
N GLU A 2 -7.70 -35.40 -6.30
CA GLU A 2 -6.51 -34.57 -6.15
C GLU A 2 -6.77 -33.43 -5.16
N PRO A 3 -5.87 -33.14 -4.21
CA PRO A 3 -6.10 -32.08 -3.25
C PRO A 3 -5.97 -30.73 -3.95
N ARG A 4 -7.02 -29.89 -3.85
CA ARG A 4 -7.02 -28.47 -4.25
C ARG A 4 -6.01 -27.66 -3.42
N ARG A 5 -4.71 -27.90 -3.59
CA ARG A 5 -3.66 -27.09 -3.00
C ARG A 5 -3.69 -25.72 -3.68
N ARG A 6 -4.28 -24.74 -2.98
CA ARG A 6 -4.22 -23.28 -3.17
C ARG A 6 -3.56 -22.82 -4.48
N GLN A 7 -4.35 -22.74 -5.55
CA GLN A 7 -3.95 -22.11 -6.81
C GLN A 7 -3.42 -20.68 -6.61
N SER A 8 -3.89 -20.00 -5.55
CA SER A 8 -3.46 -18.66 -5.18
C SER A 8 -1.98 -18.55 -4.80
N VAL A 9 -1.32 -19.60 -4.32
CA VAL A 9 0.11 -19.54 -3.95
C VAL A 9 1.01 -19.78 -5.16
N GLN A 10 0.56 -20.58 -6.13
CA GLN A 10 1.36 -20.92 -7.33
C GLN A 10 1.45 -19.76 -8.35
N LEU A 11 0.51 -18.81 -8.32
CA LEU A 11 0.51 -17.64 -9.21
C LEU A 11 1.50 -16.53 -8.81
N ILE A 12 1.97 -16.52 -7.56
CA ILE A 12 2.74 -15.41 -6.97
C ILE A 12 4.25 -15.57 -7.22
N ALA A 13 4.74 -16.81 -7.24
CA ALA A 13 6.18 -17.09 -7.32
C ALA A 13 6.82 -16.81 -8.70
N PRO A 14 6.26 -17.25 -9.85
CA PRO A 14 6.93 -17.07 -11.14
C PRO A 14 6.83 -15.64 -11.71
N THR A 15 5.85 -14.85 -11.27
CA THR A 15 5.66 -13.45 -11.72
C THR A 15 6.60 -12.46 -11.01
N ASN A 16 7.04 -12.78 -9.79
CA ASN A 16 7.81 -11.84 -8.98
C ASN A 16 9.26 -11.67 -9.45
N ASN A 17 9.90 -12.73 -9.97
CA ASN A 17 11.29 -12.68 -10.42
C ASN A 17 11.45 -11.80 -11.67
N HIS A 18 10.54 -11.97 -12.64
CA HIS A 18 10.50 -11.15 -13.85
C HIS A 18 10.22 -9.66 -13.55
N SER A 19 9.33 -9.37 -12.59
CA SER A 19 9.10 -8.01 -12.11
C SER A 19 10.36 -7.34 -11.54
N TRP A 20 11.23 -8.13 -10.90
CA TRP A 20 12.50 -7.65 -10.35
C TRP A 20 13.57 -7.43 -11.43
N GLU A 21 13.61 -8.29 -12.44
CA GLU A 21 14.50 -8.15 -13.60
C GLU A 21 14.13 -6.96 -14.49
N VAL A 22 12.83 -6.75 -14.74
CA VAL A 22 12.31 -5.67 -15.59
C VAL A 22 12.14 -4.35 -14.82
N GLY A 23 12.27 -4.39 -13.48
CA GLY A 23 11.98 -3.24 -12.61
C GLY A 23 10.52 -2.80 -12.65
N SER A 24 9.61 -3.69 -13.04
CA SER A 24 8.18 -3.40 -13.18
C SER A 24 7.37 -4.03 -12.06
N VAL A 25 6.60 -3.21 -11.34
CA VAL A 25 5.70 -3.69 -10.29
C VAL A 25 4.41 -4.20 -10.92
N THR A 26 3.98 -5.41 -10.55
CA THR A 26 2.72 -5.99 -11.02
C THR A 26 1.53 -5.10 -10.66
N GLN A 27 0.49 -5.07 -11.51
CA GLN A 27 -0.68 -4.21 -11.30
C GLN A 27 -1.40 -4.52 -9.97
N ALA A 28 -1.41 -5.79 -9.55
CA ALA A 28 -1.99 -6.22 -8.28
C ALA A 28 -1.33 -5.59 -7.03
N TRP A 29 -0.10 -5.09 -7.14
CA TRP A 29 0.56 -4.36 -6.04
C TRP A 29 0.31 -2.85 -6.10
N LYS A 30 -0.11 -2.34 -7.26
CA LYS A 30 -0.47 -0.94 -7.50
C LYS A 30 -1.95 -0.67 -7.16
N ASP A 31 -2.81 -1.65 -7.40
CA ASP A 31 -4.24 -1.49 -7.21
C ASP A 31 -4.64 -1.46 -5.73
N ALA A 32 -5.56 -0.57 -5.42
CA ALA A 32 -6.16 -0.40 -4.11
C ALA A 32 -7.67 -0.55 -4.21
N LYS A 33 -8.28 -1.30 -3.28
CA LYS A 33 -9.73 -1.33 -3.18
C LYS A 33 -10.20 -0.21 -2.25
N ILE A 34 -10.95 0.75 -2.78
CA ILE A 34 -11.58 1.77 -1.94
C ILE A 34 -12.79 1.14 -1.24
N VAL A 35 -12.78 1.20 0.09
CA VAL A 35 -13.87 0.71 0.93
C VAL A 35 -14.38 1.88 1.77
N THR A 36 -15.70 2.07 1.78
CA THR A 36 -16.33 3.08 2.64
C THR A 36 -16.51 2.53 4.05
N ILE A 37 -15.91 3.19 5.04
CA ILE A 37 -16.08 2.88 6.45
C ILE A 37 -17.00 3.93 7.07
N TYR A 38 -18.01 3.44 7.78
CA TYR A 38 -18.96 4.28 8.48
C TYR A 38 -18.42 4.71 9.85
N LYS A 39 -18.43 6.01 10.13
CA LYS A 39 -18.12 6.60 11.45
C LYS A 39 -19.36 6.56 12.33
N LYS A 40 -19.19 6.44 13.65
CA LYS A 40 -20.30 6.50 14.63
C LYS A 40 -21.11 7.79 14.46
N GLY A 41 -22.45 7.69 14.41
CA GLY A 41 -23.35 8.83 14.23
C GLY A 41 -24.69 8.42 13.61
N ASP A 42 -25.26 9.30 12.78
CA ASP A 42 -26.42 9.00 11.91
C ASP A 42 -25.95 8.38 10.58
N ARG A 43 -26.63 7.34 10.10
CA ARG A 43 -26.30 6.65 8.83
C ARG A 43 -26.81 7.40 7.60
N THR A 44 -27.74 8.33 7.78
CA THR A 44 -28.31 9.12 6.68
C THR A 44 -27.41 10.29 6.27
N TYR A 45 -26.52 10.72 7.15
CA TYR A 45 -25.60 11.83 6.87
C TYR A 45 -24.40 11.36 6.05
N CYS A 46 -24.30 11.85 4.81
CA CYS A 46 -23.23 11.49 3.87
C CYS A 46 -21.82 11.74 4.44
N GLY A 47 -21.64 12.79 5.26
CA GLY A 47 -20.36 13.11 5.91
C GLY A 47 -19.85 12.07 6.91
N ASN A 48 -20.68 11.10 7.30
CA ASN A 48 -20.28 10.02 8.21
C ASN A 48 -19.61 8.84 7.49
N TYR A 49 -19.57 8.84 6.15
CA TYR A 49 -18.84 7.85 5.38
C TYR A 49 -17.43 8.35 5.05
N ARG A 50 -16.41 7.54 5.33
CA ARG A 50 -15.03 7.81 4.93
C ARG A 50 -14.51 6.71 4.01
N GLY A 51 -14.08 7.08 2.81
CA GLY A 51 -13.34 6.18 1.94
C GLY A 51 -11.96 5.85 2.54
N THR A 52 -11.62 4.56 2.59
CA THR A 52 -10.29 4.07 2.96
C THR A 52 -9.78 3.13 1.88
N SER A 53 -8.53 3.30 1.46
CA SER A 53 -7.89 2.44 0.46
C SER A 53 -7.28 1.21 1.12
N LEU A 54 -7.73 0.03 0.72
CA LEU A 54 -7.18 -1.26 1.15
C LEU A 54 -6.16 -1.75 0.11
N LEU A 55 -4.88 -1.70 0.46
CA LEU A 55 -3.80 -2.27 -0.34
C LEU A 55 -3.57 -3.76 -0.03
N SER A 56 -3.04 -4.49 -1.00
CA SER A 56 -2.47 -5.82 -0.80
C SER A 56 -1.30 -5.78 0.19
N ILE A 57 -0.96 -6.93 0.79
CA ILE A 57 0.15 -7.03 1.77
C ILE A 57 1.46 -6.54 1.14
N ALA A 58 1.75 -6.96 -0.10
CA ALA A 58 2.93 -6.52 -0.84
C ALA A 58 2.89 -5.00 -1.11
N GLY A 59 1.75 -4.46 -1.56
CA GLY A 59 1.59 -3.02 -1.75
C GLY A 59 1.84 -2.22 -0.47
N LYS A 60 1.37 -2.67 0.69
CA LYS A 60 1.62 -2.01 1.98
C LYS A 60 3.11 -1.96 2.33
N ILE A 61 3.83 -3.06 2.11
CA ILE A 61 5.28 -3.11 2.34
C ILE A 61 5.99 -2.14 1.40
N PHE A 62 5.64 -2.14 0.12
CA PHE A 62 6.21 -1.26 -0.88
C PHE A 62 5.97 0.22 -0.54
N ALA A 63 4.74 0.59 -0.17
CA ALA A 63 4.40 1.96 0.23
C ALA A 63 5.20 2.44 1.44
N ARG A 64 5.46 1.57 2.44
CA ARG A 64 6.31 1.91 3.59
C ARG A 64 7.76 2.14 3.20
N ILE A 65 8.31 1.31 2.32
CA ILE A 65 9.68 1.50 1.81
C ILE A 65 9.79 2.84 1.08
N LEU A 66 8.82 3.16 0.22
CA LEU A 66 8.80 4.42 -0.52
C LEU A 66 8.67 5.64 0.41
N LEU A 67 7.78 5.56 1.40
CA LEU A 67 7.58 6.61 2.39
C LEU A 67 8.87 6.87 3.19
N ASN A 68 9.52 5.80 3.67
CA ASN A 68 10.77 5.92 4.42
C ASN A 68 11.89 6.56 3.57
N LYS A 69 12.00 6.17 2.28
CA LYS A 69 12.94 6.81 1.35
C LYS A 69 12.64 8.30 1.20
N ALA A 70 11.39 8.67 0.95
CA ALA A 70 10.98 10.05 0.77
C ALA A 70 11.21 10.91 2.03
N HIS A 71 11.02 10.34 3.21
CA HIS A 71 11.29 10.99 4.49
C HIS A 71 12.80 11.22 4.67
N ASN A 72 13.62 10.20 4.41
CA ASN A 72 15.07 10.31 4.50
C ASN A 72 15.65 11.34 3.52
N THR A 73 15.05 11.51 2.33
CA THR A 73 15.44 12.56 1.39
C THR A 73 15.08 13.97 1.88
N ARG A 74 14.02 14.11 2.69
CA ARG A 74 13.56 15.42 3.23
C ARG A 74 14.27 15.82 4.52
N GLY A 75 14.78 14.87 5.30
CA GLY A 75 15.47 15.11 6.58
C GLY A 75 16.88 15.72 6.49
N SER A 76 17.37 16.08 5.30
CA SER A 76 18.71 16.70 5.14
C SER A 76 18.70 18.21 4.87
N SER A 77 17.54 18.86 4.67
CA SER A 77 17.54 20.25 4.17
C SER A 77 16.70 21.25 4.95
N GLY A 78 15.99 20.87 6.02
CA GLY A 78 15.07 21.79 6.72
C GLY A 78 15.07 21.74 8.26
N ASP A 79 15.59 20.68 8.88
CA ASP A 79 15.36 20.44 10.32
C ASP A 79 16.31 21.21 11.27
N THR A 80 17.32 21.91 10.75
CA THR A 80 18.19 22.77 11.56
C THR A 80 17.71 24.22 11.64
N MET A 81 16.67 24.62 10.89
CA MET A 81 16.26 26.03 10.81
C MET A 81 15.34 26.49 11.96
N TRP A 82 14.76 25.56 12.71
CA TRP A 82 13.84 25.88 13.82
C TRP A 82 14.48 25.86 15.21
N LEU A 83 15.77 25.50 15.33
CA LEU A 83 16.49 25.41 16.60
C LEU A 83 17.34 26.64 16.94
N GLN A 84 17.15 27.76 16.23
CA GLN A 84 17.96 28.98 16.46
C GLN A 84 17.12 30.26 16.64
N ARG A 85 15.93 30.16 17.24
CA ARG A 85 15.12 31.33 17.62
C ARG A 85 14.56 31.22 19.02
#